data_AF-A0A9D6IG17-F1
#
_entry.id   AF-A0A9D6IG17-F1
#
_cell.length_a   1.000
_cell.length_b   1.000
_cell.length_c   1.000
_cell.angle_alpha   90.00
_cell.angle_beta   90.00
_cell.angle_gamma   90.00
#
_symmetry.space_group_name_H-M   'P 1'
#
loop_
_entity.id
_entity.type
_entity.pdbx_description
1 polymer ?
#
loop_
_entity_poly.entity_id
_entity_poly.type
_entity_poly.pdbx_seq_one_letter_code
_entity_poly.pdbx_strand_id
1 'polypeptide(L)' 'MKVLLVNDTGHLVASMENLEQYDAANPGDVCALMDFLEKLIATAKGNDSFSPAA' A
#
# COMPACT_ATOMS: atom_id res chain seq x y z
N MET A 1 6.66 -11.09 -5.52
CA MET A 1 6.57 -10.74 -4.09
C MET A 1 5.35 -9.87 -3.88
N LYS A 2 4.56 -10.12 -2.82
CA LYS A 2 3.33 -9.37 -2.51
C LYS A 2 3.51 -8.55 -1.22
N VAL A 3 3.06 -7.30 -1.23
CA VAL A 3 3.00 -6.43 -0.06
C VAL A 3 1.54 -6.30 0.37
N LEU A 4 1.29 -6.50 1.66
CA LEU A 4 -0.02 -6.37 2.28
C LEU A 4 0.02 -5.21 3.26
N LEU A 5 -0.93 -4.30 3.16
CA LEU A 5 -1.19 -3.28 4.16
C LEU A 5 -2.35 -3.78 5.03
N VAL A 6 -2.05 -4.03 6.29
CA VAL A 6 -3.01 -4.46 7.31
C VAL A 6 -3.21 -3.35 8.33
N ASN A 7 -4.43 -3.22 8.88
CA ASN A 7 -4.70 -2.33 9.99
C ASN A 7 -4.23 -2.94 11.33
N ASP A 8 -4.46 -2.22 12.43
CA ASP A 8 -4.14 -2.63 13.79
C ASP A 8 -4.92 -3.87 14.27
N THR A 9 -6.07 -4.17 13.65
CA THR A 9 -6.85 -5.41 13.90
C THR A 9 -6.42 -6.59 13.01
N GLY A 10 -5.42 -6.41 12.15
CA GLY A 10 -4.94 -7.45 11.23
C GLY A 10 -5.81 -7.66 9.99
N HIS A 11 -6.80 -6.80 9.75
CA HIS A 11 -7.61 -6.83 8.53
C HIS A 11 -6.83 -6.27 7.35
N LEU A 12 -6.97 -6.91 6.20
CA LEU A 12 -6.38 -6.44 4.96
C LEU A 12 -7.09 -5.16 4.48
N VAL A 13 -6.32 -4.08 4.37
CA VAL A 13 -6.83 -2.79 3.91
C VAL A 13 -6.50 -2.58 2.43
N ALA A 14 -5.30 -2.99 2.02
CA ALA A 14 -4.87 -2.95 0.63
C ALA A 14 -3.75 -3.97 0.35
N SER A 15 -3.62 -4.40 -0.90
CA SER A 15 -2.55 -5.33 -1.31
C SER A 15 -2.00 -5.00 -2.68
N MET A 16 -0.73 -5.33 -2.91
CA MET A 16 -0.05 -5.12 -4.19
C MET A 16 0.88 -6.28 -4.49
N GLU A 17 0.92 -6.66 -5.75
CA GLU A 17 1.78 -7.73 -6.28
C GLU A 17 2.90 -7.16 -7.14
N ASN A 18 3.85 -8.02 -7.51
CA ASN A 18 4.96 -7.69 -8.42
C ASN A 18 5.95 -6.66 -7.86
N LEU A 19 6.23 -6.67 -6.55
CA LEU A 19 7.25 -5.77 -5.96
C LEU A 19 8.65 -5.98 -6.58
N GLU A 20 8.92 -7.16 -7.13
CA GLU A 20 10.19 -7.46 -7.80
C GLU A 20 10.43 -6.67 -9.09
N GLN A 21 9.43 -5.96 -9.59
CA GLN A 21 9.61 -5.06 -10.73
C GLN A 21 10.38 -3.77 -10.36
N TYR A 22 10.49 -3.45 -9.07
CA TYR A 22 11.18 -2.25 -8.59
C TYR A 22 12.61 -2.61 -8.20
N ASP A 23 13.58 -1.97 -8.84
CA ASP A 23 15.00 -2.11 -8.49
C ASP A 23 15.45 -0.98 -7.56
N ALA A 24 15.90 -1.32 -6.35
CA ALA A 24 16.43 -0.35 -5.39
C ALA A 24 17.73 0.33 -5.85
N ALA A 25 18.44 -0.24 -6.83
CA ALA A 25 19.61 0.38 -7.45
C ALA A 25 19.22 1.46 -8.48
N ASN A 26 17.96 1.48 -8.93
CA ASN A 26 17.45 2.46 -9.88
C ASN A 26 16.66 3.57 -9.13
N PRO A 27 17.16 4.82 -9.10
CA PRO A 27 16.47 5.92 -8.41
C PRO A 27 15.04 6.17 -8.90
N GLY A 28 14.75 5.90 -10.19
CA GLY A 28 13.41 6.05 -10.74
C GLY A 28 12.43 5.05 -10.16
N ASP A 29 12.88 3.81 -9.94
CA ASP A 29 12.05 2.75 -9.35
C ASP A 29 11.85 2.97 -7.86
N VAL A 30 12.84 3.53 -7.16
CA VAL A 30 12.69 3.96 -5.76
C VAL A 30 11.62 5.05 -5.63
N CYS A 31 11.64 6.08 -6.49
CA CYS A 31 10.61 7.11 -6.49
C CYS A 31 9.23 6.53 -6.81
N ALA A 32 9.13 5.67 -7.83
CA ALA A 32 7.87 5.01 -8.19
C ALA A 32 7.33 4.12 -7.07
N LEU A 33 8.21 3.45 -6.31
CA LEU A 33 7.85 2.67 -5.14
C LEU A 33 7.33 3.56 -4.00
N MET A 34 7.94 4.72 -3.77
CA MET A 34 7.49 5.68 -2.75
C MET A 34 6.12 6.27 -3.08
N ASP A 35 5.92 6.75 -4.31
CA ASP A 35 4.61 7.23 -4.80
C ASP A 35 3.53 6.15 -4.67
N PHE A 36 3.92 4.91 -4.94
CA PHE A 36 3.05 3.76 -4.80
C PHE A 36 2.64 3.52 -3.33
N LEU A 37 3.59 3.52 -2.40
CA LEU A 37 3.31 3.35 -0.97
C LEU A 37 2.40 4.46 -0.44
N GLU A 38 2.59 5.70 -0.91
CA GLU A 38 1.75 6.83 -0.53
C GLU A 38 0.29 6.64 -1.00
N LYS A 39 0.10 6.18 -2.25
CA LYS A 39 -1.24 5.81 -2.76
C LYS A 39 -1.86 4.68 -1.96
N LEU A 40 -1.10 3.65 -1.61
CA LEU A 40 -1.59 2.52 -0.81
C LEU A 40 -2.11 2.98 0.56
N ILE A 41 -1.38 3.88 1.22
CA ILE A 41 -1.78 4.51 2.49
C ILE A 41 -3.01 5.41 2.30
N ALA A 42 -3.07 6.19 1.22
CA ALA A 42 -4.22 7.04 0.92
C ALA A 42 -5.50 6.21 0.69
N THR A 43 -5.40 5.10 -0.04
CA THR A 43 -6.49 4.13 -0.22
C THR A 43 -6.93 3.54 1.12
N ALA A 44 -5.98 3.21 1.99
CA ALA A 44 -6.30 2.71 3.33
C ALA A 44 -7.04 3.74 4.19
N LYS A 45 -6.58 5.00 4.20
CA LYS A 45 -7.26 6.10 4.90
C LYS A 45 -8.65 6.40 4.32
N GLY A 46 -8.83 6.27 3.01
CA GLY A 46 -10.13 6.41 2.36
C GLY A 46 -11.11 5.30 2.74
N ASN A 47 -10.62 4.07 2.91
CA ASN A 47 -11.44 2.93 3.36
C ASN A 47 -11.85 3.04 4.85
N ASP A 48 -11.07 3.69 5.71
CA ASP A 48 -11.45 3.98 7.11
C ASP A 48 -12.67 4.90 7.22
N SER A 49 -13.01 5.64 6.15
CA SER A 49 -14.23 6.46 6.09
C SER A 49 -15.50 5.62 5.90
N PHE A 50 -15.37 4.34 5.59
CA PHE A 50 -16.44 3.34 5.65
C PHE A 50 -16.39 2.61 6.99
N SER A 51 -16.53 3.35 8.09
CA SER A 51 -17.04 2.76 9.32
C SER A 51 -18.56 2.69 9.19
N PRO A 52 -19.19 1.51 8.99
CA PRO A 52 -20.60 1.40 9.30
C PRO A 52 -20.67 1.61 10.82
N ALA A 53 -21.14 2.79 11.23
CA ALA A 53 -21.48 3.04 12.62
C ALA A 53 -22.42 1.90 13.06
N ALA A 54 -21.92 1.08 13.98
CA ALA A 54 -22.67 0.06 14.71
C ALA A 54 -22.72 0.48 16.18
#